data_AF-A0A2V9B9G8-F1
#
_entry.id   AF-A0A2V9B9G8-F1
#
_cell.length_a   1.000
_cell.length_b   1.000
_cell.length_c   1.000
_cell.angle_alpha   90.00
_cell.angle_beta   90.00
_cell.angle_gamma   90.00
#
_symmetry.space_group_name_H-M   'P 1'
#
loop_
_entity.id
_entity.type
_entity.pdbx_description
1 polymer ?
#
loop_
_entity_poly.entity_id
_entity_poly.type
_entity_poly.pdbx_seq_one_letter_code
_entity_poly.pdbx_strand_id
1 'polypeptide(L)'
;MSPASLFLGGAFVLLLLEIAAAKWLPGGTYVLLWPLIALLVATPIGASQTEKPSLGAVLALGLLSLPAVLIFVPPARGTYEALGLTSMGAPALALFLALFFMALAPLLDALRKILPLTALAVALAAFVSGASMTHYSAKHPKPSALLYTLDADTGKAVWASNAARADKWTAQFVGSTPTRARLEGVIPDWITWEFLQHDAPTFPLPPPTAEVLENSTTGDSRTLRLHIASPRRARTLAVETPENEILDSWANGKLLGRPSEARFNRSGKWNLVYANLPAEGIELKLIVRGSGPVRLHVLDRSIGLPEISGVKFAARPPDSMPQHGGDETIVRRSFVF
;
A
#
# COMPACT_ATOMS: atom_id res chain seq x y z
N MET A 1 -13.03 -5.36 -39.36
CA MET A 1 -13.68 -6.15 -38.29
C MET A 1 -15.14 -5.76 -38.21
N SER A 2 -16.06 -6.71 -38.03
CA SER A 2 -17.45 -6.37 -37.73
C SER A 2 -17.56 -5.86 -36.28
N PRO A 3 -18.51 -4.97 -35.97
CA PRO A 3 -18.75 -4.52 -34.59
C PRO A 3 -19.00 -5.69 -33.62
N ALA A 4 -19.73 -6.72 -34.08
CA ALA A 4 -19.97 -7.94 -33.31
C ALA A 4 -18.67 -8.63 -32.87
N SER A 5 -17.69 -8.78 -33.77
CA SER A 5 -16.41 -9.41 -33.43
C SER A 5 -15.62 -8.60 -32.39
N LEU A 6 -15.72 -7.26 -32.42
CA LEU A 6 -15.09 -6.41 -31.42
C LEU A 6 -15.73 -6.58 -30.03
N PHE A 7 -17.07 -6.56 -29.97
CA PHE A 7 -17.80 -6.71 -28.69
C PHE A 7 -17.58 -8.08 -28.07
N LEU A 8 -17.66 -9.15 -28.89
CA LEU A 8 -17.37 -10.51 -28.45
C LEU A 8 -15.91 -10.69 -28.02
N GLY A 9 -14.97 -10.04 -28.70
CA GLY A 9 -13.58 -10.01 -28.27
C GLY A 9 -13.41 -9.40 -26.88
N GLY A 10 -14.11 -8.28 -26.61
CA GLY A 10 -14.13 -7.67 -25.29
C GLY A 10 -14.78 -8.55 -24.22
N ALA A 11 -15.91 -9.17 -24.54
CA ALA A 11 -16.58 -10.13 -23.65
C ALA A 11 -15.69 -11.34 -23.34
N PHE A 12 -14.92 -11.82 -24.33
CA PHE A 12 -13.99 -12.92 -24.14
C PHE A 12 -12.87 -12.56 -23.16
N VAL A 13 -12.31 -11.36 -23.23
CA VAL A 13 -11.31 -10.88 -22.26
C VAL A 13 -11.90 -10.82 -20.85
N LEU A 14 -13.10 -10.25 -20.69
CA LEU A 14 -13.78 -10.20 -19.40
C LEU A 14 -14.08 -11.60 -18.85
N LEU A 15 -14.46 -12.55 -19.70
CA LEU A 15 -14.68 -13.94 -19.32
C LEU A 15 -13.40 -14.63 -18.81
N LEU A 16 -12.27 -14.44 -19.50
CA LEU A 16 -10.98 -14.99 -19.05
C LEU A 16 -10.56 -14.42 -17.70
N LEU A 17 -10.75 -13.11 -17.50
CA LEU A 17 -10.47 -12.46 -16.22
C LEU A 17 -11.43 -12.94 -15.13
N GLU A 18 -12.69 -13.21 -15.45
CA GLU A 18 -13.68 -13.74 -14.50
C GLU A 18 -13.33 -15.16 -14.06
N ILE A 19 -12.91 -16.03 -14.98
CA ILE A 19 -12.43 -17.38 -14.65
C ILE A 19 -11.20 -17.31 -13.74
N ALA A 20 -10.29 -16.38 -14.00
CA ALA A 20 -9.14 -16.11 -13.12
C ALA A 20 -9.59 -15.61 -11.75
N ALA A 21 -10.52 -14.65 -11.69
CA ALA A 21 -11.06 -14.09 -10.47
C ALA A 21 -11.75 -15.17 -9.62
N ALA A 22 -12.54 -16.07 -10.22
CA ALA A 22 -13.19 -17.17 -9.51
C ALA A 22 -12.20 -18.07 -8.76
N LYS A 23 -10.98 -18.24 -9.29
CA LYS A 23 -9.93 -19.05 -8.67
C LYS A 23 -9.17 -18.31 -7.56
N TRP A 24 -8.78 -17.06 -7.81
CA TRP A 24 -7.83 -16.34 -6.93
C TRP A 24 -8.47 -15.22 -6.09
N LEU A 25 -9.62 -14.70 -6.52
CA LEU A 25 -10.39 -13.64 -5.86
C LEU A 25 -11.88 -14.00 -5.87
N PRO A 26 -12.32 -15.09 -5.21
CA PRO A 26 -13.71 -15.54 -5.29
C PRO A 26 -14.72 -14.47 -4.84
N GLY A 27 -14.33 -13.60 -3.90
CA GLY A 27 -15.15 -12.46 -3.45
C GLY A 27 -15.18 -11.26 -4.42
N GLY A 28 -14.37 -11.27 -5.48
CA GLY A 28 -14.25 -10.19 -6.47
C GLY A 28 -14.89 -10.49 -7.83
N THR A 29 -15.43 -11.70 -8.01
CA THR A 29 -16.08 -12.17 -9.26
C THR A 29 -17.20 -11.25 -9.75
N TYR A 30 -17.99 -10.70 -8.81
CA TYR A 30 -19.08 -9.79 -9.16
C TYR A 30 -18.61 -8.54 -9.96
N VAL A 31 -17.34 -8.15 -9.82
CA VAL A 31 -16.77 -6.98 -10.50
C VAL A 31 -16.75 -7.18 -12.03
N LEU A 32 -16.53 -8.42 -12.49
CA LEU A 32 -16.44 -8.74 -13.91
C LEU A 32 -17.70 -9.40 -14.43
N LEU A 33 -18.37 -10.21 -13.61
CA LEU A 33 -19.54 -10.99 -13.99
C LEU A 33 -20.70 -10.12 -14.50
N TRP A 34 -21.10 -9.10 -13.74
CA TRP A 34 -22.25 -8.26 -14.11
C TRP A 34 -22.01 -7.40 -15.36
N PRO A 35 -20.86 -6.71 -15.50
CA PRO A 35 -20.53 -6.04 -16.76
C PRO A 35 -20.42 -7.00 -17.95
N LEU A 36 -19.91 -8.22 -17.75
CA LEU A 36 -19.82 -9.25 -18.79
C LEU A 36 -21.21 -9.68 -19.28
N ILE A 37 -22.12 -10.03 -18.37
CA ILE A 37 -23.49 -10.41 -18.73
C ILE A 37 -24.16 -9.27 -19.51
N ALA A 38 -24.03 -8.04 -19.03
CA ALA A 38 -24.64 -6.89 -19.67
C ALA A 38 -24.04 -6.62 -21.07
N LEU A 39 -22.73 -6.76 -21.24
CA LEU A 39 -22.05 -6.66 -22.53
C LEU A 39 -22.52 -7.74 -23.52
N LEU A 40 -22.69 -8.98 -23.07
CA LEU A 40 -23.18 -10.08 -23.90
C LEU A 40 -24.62 -9.82 -24.39
N VAL A 41 -25.49 -9.30 -23.51
CA VAL A 41 -26.87 -8.91 -23.88
C VAL A 41 -26.88 -7.69 -24.81
N ALA A 42 -25.98 -6.73 -24.60
CA ALA A 42 -25.85 -5.53 -25.43
C ALA A 42 -25.29 -5.82 -26.83
N THR A 43 -24.50 -6.89 -26.98
CA THR A 43 -23.80 -7.24 -28.22
C THR A 43 -24.73 -7.38 -29.45
N PRO A 44 -25.81 -8.18 -29.44
CA PRO A 44 -26.70 -8.29 -30.60
C PRO A 44 -27.41 -6.96 -30.92
N ILE A 45 -27.75 -6.17 -29.90
CA ILE A 45 -28.37 -4.85 -30.07
C ILE A 45 -27.38 -3.91 -30.75
N GLY A 46 -26.15 -3.81 -30.24
CA GLY A 46 -25.11 -2.96 -30.82
C GLY A 46 -24.67 -3.40 -32.23
N ALA A 47 -24.57 -4.70 -32.46
CA ALA A 47 -24.14 -5.26 -33.75
C ALA A 47 -25.18 -5.11 -34.86
N SER A 48 -26.46 -4.97 -34.52
CA SER A 48 -27.55 -4.75 -35.47
C SER A 48 -27.78 -3.28 -35.81
N GLN A 49 -27.01 -2.36 -35.21
CA GLN A 49 -27.15 -0.93 -35.46
C GLN A 49 -26.64 -0.54 -36.85
N THR A 50 -27.41 0.31 -37.53
CA THR A 50 -27.01 0.99 -38.75
C THR A 50 -26.27 2.29 -38.42
N GLU A 51 -25.82 3.02 -39.45
CA GLU A 51 -25.11 4.29 -39.25
C GLU A 51 -25.88 5.37 -38.47
N LYS A 52 -27.21 5.24 -38.35
CA LYS A 52 -28.09 6.11 -37.57
C LYS A 52 -28.88 5.24 -36.59
N PRO A 53 -28.35 4.99 -35.38
CA PRO A 53 -29.05 4.17 -34.40
C PRO A 53 -30.37 4.84 -33.96
N SER A 54 -31.40 4.04 -33.71
CA SER A 54 -32.65 4.53 -33.15
C SER A 54 -32.46 4.98 -31.70
N LEU A 55 -33.21 5.99 -31.26
CA LEU A 55 -33.17 6.48 -29.87
C LEU A 55 -33.41 5.35 -28.86
N GLY A 56 -34.38 4.47 -29.14
CA GLY A 56 -34.70 3.33 -28.27
C GLY A 56 -33.52 2.37 -28.09
N ALA A 57 -32.75 2.10 -29.16
CA ALA A 57 -31.58 1.25 -29.07
C ALA A 57 -30.43 1.92 -28.30
N VAL A 58 -30.21 3.22 -28.47
CA VAL A 58 -29.24 3.98 -27.66
C VAL A 58 -29.62 3.95 -26.17
N LEU A 59 -30.90 4.14 -25.84
CA LEU A 59 -31.40 4.06 -24.46
C LEU A 59 -31.23 2.65 -23.88
N ALA A 60 -31.51 1.60 -24.66
CA ALA A 60 -31.32 0.22 -24.24
C ALA A 60 -29.84 -0.10 -23.98
N LEU A 61 -28.94 0.31 -24.88
CA LEU A 61 -27.48 0.16 -24.69
C LEU A 61 -26.96 0.98 -23.50
N GLY A 62 -27.52 2.17 -23.27
CA GLY A 62 -27.23 2.99 -22.09
C GLY A 62 -27.65 2.30 -20.80
N LEU A 63 -28.86 1.73 -20.77
CA LEU A 63 -29.36 0.97 -19.61
C LEU A 63 -28.50 -0.27 -19.34
N LEU A 64 -28.11 -1.01 -20.39
CA LEU A 64 -27.21 -2.16 -20.29
C LEU A 64 -25.77 -1.78 -19.92
N SER A 65 -25.39 -0.50 -20.06
CA SER A 65 -24.08 -0.02 -19.61
C SER A 65 -24.05 0.32 -18.11
N LEU A 66 -25.22 0.42 -17.44
CA LEU A 66 -25.28 0.80 -16.02
C LEU A 66 -24.48 -0.14 -15.11
N PRO A 67 -24.52 -1.49 -15.25
CA PRO A 67 -23.70 -2.35 -14.42
C PRO A 67 -22.21 -2.02 -14.51
N ALA A 68 -21.69 -1.76 -15.71
CA ALA A 68 -20.29 -1.36 -15.90
C ALA A 68 -19.97 -0.02 -15.22
N VAL A 69 -20.86 0.97 -15.32
CA VAL A 69 -20.71 2.27 -14.64
C VAL A 69 -20.72 2.11 -13.13
N LEU A 70 -21.72 1.42 -12.59
CA LEU A 70 -21.91 1.27 -11.14
C LEU A 70 -20.79 0.43 -10.50
N ILE A 71 -20.20 -0.50 -11.25
CA ILE A 71 -19.21 -1.45 -10.73
C ILE A 71 -17.77 -0.99 -10.96
N PHE A 72 -17.42 -0.45 -12.13
CA PHE A 72 -16.03 -0.07 -12.40
C PHE A 72 -15.67 1.33 -11.90
N VAL A 73 -16.61 2.27 -11.83
CA VAL A 73 -16.31 3.66 -11.41
C VAL A 73 -15.86 3.73 -9.94
N PRO A 74 -16.53 3.11 -8.95
CA PRO A 74 -16.10 3.23 -7.56
C PRO A 74 -14.71 2.64 -7.28
N PRO A 75 -14.34 1.44 -7.77
CA PRO A 75 -12.99 0.91 -7.64
C PRO A 75 -11.93 1.72 -8.40
N ALA A 76 -12.26 2.27 -9.58
CA ALA A 76 -11.35 3.16 -10.30
C ALA A 76 -11.05 4.42 -9.48
N ARG A 77 -12.09 5.06 -8.94
CA ARG A 77 -11.94 6.21 -8.04
C ARG A 77 -11.17 5.86 -6.78
N GLY A 78 -11.53 4.76 -6.11
CA GLY A 78 -10.84 4.30 -4.89
C GLY A 78 -9.37 3.96 -5.14
N THR A 79 -9.05 3.39 -6.32
CA THR A 79 -7.66 3.12 -6.72
C THR A 79 -6.88 4.41 -6.89
N TYR A 80 -7.46 5.41 -7.56
CA TYR A 80 -6.84 6.73 -7.70
C TYR A 80 -6.66 7.43 -6.35
N GLU A 81 -7.67 7.39 -5.48
CA GLU A 81 -7.61 8.00 -4.14
C GLU A 81 -6.57 7.30 -3.24
N ALA A 82 -6.48 5.97 -3.30
CA ALA A 82 -5.59 5.20 -2.45
C ALA A 82 -4.12 5.20 -2.94
N LEU A 83 -3.91 5.09 -4.25
CA LEU A 83 -2.58 4.89 -4.84
C LEU A 83 -2.08 6.08 -5.65
N GLY A 84 -2.92 7.06 -5.96
CA GLY A 84 -2.61 8.15 -6.87
C GLY A 84 -2.18 7.67 -8.26
N LEU A 85 -1.48 8.53 -9.00
CA LEU A 85 -0.83 8.19 -10.27
C LEU A 85 0.61 7.70 -10.04
N THR A 86 0.79 6.79 -9.09
CA THR A 86 2.08 6.14 -8.83
C THR A 86 2.37 5.04 -9.85
N SER A 87 3.56 4.44 -9.80
CA SER A 87 3.94 3.29 -10.64
C SER A 87 3.00 2.08 -10.50
N MET A 88 2.29 1.97 -9.37
CA MET A 88 1.27 0.94 -9.15
C MET A 88 -0.14 1.47 -9.45
N GLY A 89 -0.45 2.70 -9.02
CA GLY A 89 -1.78 3.28 -9.16
C GLY A 89 -2.18 3.58 -10.61
N ALA A 90 -1.26 4.11 -11.41
CA ALA A 90 -1.55 4.44 -12.81
C ALA A 90 -1.89 3.20 -13.66
N PRO A 91 -1.12 2.09 -13.63
CA PRO A 91 -1.50 0.86 -14.34
C PRO A 91 -2.82 0.25 -13.84
N ALA A 92 -3.07 0.27 -12.53
CA ALA A 92 -4.31 -0.25 -11.96
C ALA A 92 -5.54 0.57 -12.43
N LEU A 93 -5.43 1.90 -12.42
CA LEU A 93 -6.48 2.78 -12.94
C LEU A 93 -6.68 2.57 -14.45
N ALA A 94 -5.59 2.45 -15.22
CA ALA A 94 -5.66 2.18 -16.65
C ALA A 94 -6.36 0.84 -16.96
N LEU A 95 -6.10 -0.20 -16.15
CA LEU A 95 -6.79 -1.48 -16.26
C LEU A 95 -8.30 -1.32 -16.04
N PHE A 96 -8.73 -0.66 -14.94
CA PHE A 96 -10.15 -0.43 -14.69
C PHE A 96 -10.82 0.36 -15.82
N LEU A 97 -10.16 1.41 -16.32
CA LEU A 97 -10.67 2.19 -17.45
C LEU A 97 -10.77 1.36 -18.74
N ALA A 98 -9.77 0.52 -19.03
CA ALA A 98 -9.79 -0.35 -20.19
C ALA A 98 -10.96 -1.34 -20.14
N LEU A 99 -11.18 -1.99 -18.99
CA LEU A 99 -12.31 -2.90 -18.79
C LEU A 99 -13.66 -2.18 -18.85
N PHE A 100 -13.73 -0.97 -18.30
CA PHE A 100 -14.90 -0.11 -18.39
C PHE A 100 -15.26 0.23 -19.83
N PHE A 101 -14.31 0.75 -20.63
CA PHE A 101 -14.56 1.08 -22.03
C PHE A 101 -14.86 -0.15 -22.90
N MET A 102 -14.27 -1.29 -22.56
CA MET A 102 -14.58 -2.57 -23.21
C MET A 102 -16.02 -3.01 -22.95
N ALA A 103 -16.52 -2.85 -21.72
CA ALA A 103 -17.91 -3.14 -21.38
C ALA A 103 -18.90 -2.14 -22.02
N LEU A 104 -18.48 -0.90 -22.26
CA LEU A 104 -19.28 0.13 -22.94
C LEU A 104 -19.19 0.07 -24.47
N ALA A 105 -18.41 -0.84 -25.06
CA ALA A 105 -18.10 -0.83 -26.48
C ALA A 105 -19.33 -0.76 -27.41
N PRO A 106 -20.43 -1.51 -27.17
CA PRO A 106 -21.64 -1.41 -27.99
C PRO A 106 -22.28 0.00 -27.99
N LEU A 107 -22.30 0.67 -26.83
CA LEU A 107 -22.84 2.02 -26.68
C LEU A 107 -21.93 3.04 -27.39
N LEU A 108 -20.61 2.91 -27.23
CA LEU A 108 -19.64 3.81 -27.84
C LEU A 108 -19.65 3.71 -29.37
N ASP A 109 -19.80 2.50 -29.93
CA ASP A 109 -19.92 2.32 -31.38
C ASP A 109 -21.24 2.93 -31.90
N ALA A 110 -22.36 2.77 -31.18
CA ALA A 110 -23.61 3.44 -31.53
C ALA A 110 -23.47 4.98 -31.55
N LEU A 111 -22.66 5.55 -30.66
CA LEU A 111 -22.46 7.00 -30.56
C LEU A 111 -21.27 7.54 -31.38
N ARG A 112 -20.59 6.69 -32.16
CA ARG A 112 -19.30 6.99 -32.81
C ARG A 112 -19.24 8.25 -33.69
N LYS A 113 -20.36 8.73 -34.22
CA LYS A 113 -20.41 9.95 -35.07
C LYS A 113 -20.64 11.23 -34.27
N ILE A 114 -21.21 11.13 -33.06
CA ILE A 114 -21.57 12.27 -32.21
C ILE A 114 -20.50 12.49 -31.13
N LEU A 115 -19.84 11.41 -30.71
CA LEU A 115 -19.04 11.36 -29.51
C LEU A 115 -17.55 11.75 -29.65
N PRO A 116 -16.81 11.52 -30.76
CA PRO A 116 -15.35 11.56 -30.67
C PRO A 116 -14.82 12.98 -30.48
N LEU A 117 -15.31 13.97 -31.23
CA LEU A 117 -14.80 15.33 -31.12
C LEU A 117 -15.34 16.05 -29.87
N THR A 118 -16.61 15.81 -29.52
CA THR A 118 -17.24 16.42 -28.34
C THR A 118 -16.71 15.79 -27.05
N ALA A 119 -16.60 14.47 -26.96
CA ALA A 119 -16.02 13.79 -25.80
C ALA A 119 -14.53 14.08 -25.67
N LEU A 120 -13.77 14.16 -26.78
CA LEU A 120 -12.38 14.60 -26.73
C LEU A 120 -12.26 16.04 -26.23
N ALA A 121 -13.10 16.95 -26.72
CA ALA A 121 -13.11 18.34 -26.25
C ALA A 121 -13.47 18.44 -24.77
N VAL A 122 -14.48 17.70 -24.30
CA VAL A 122 -14.87 17.63 -22.89
C VAL A 122 -13.76 17.01 -22.04
N ALA A 123 -13.15 15.92 -22.50
CA ALA A 123 -12.04 15.26 -21.80
C ALA A 123 -10.83 16.19 -21.71
N LEU A 124 -10.48 16.89 -22.79
CA LEU A 124 -9.39 17.87 -22.80
C LEU A 124 -9.70 19.06 -21.89
N ALA A 125 -10.93 19.57 -21.93
CA ALA A 125 -11.38 20.65 -21.04
C ALA A 125 -11.32 20.23 -19.57
N ALA A 126 -11.77 19.02 -19.24
CA ALA A 126 -11.69 18.46 -17.90
C ALA A 126 -10.24 18.25 -17.46
N PHE A 127 -9.39 17.74 -18.34
CA PHE A 127 -7.95 17.56 -18.09
C PHE A 127 -7.25 18.90 -17.84
N VAL A 128 -7.44 19.89 -18.71
CA VAL A 128 -6.85 21.23 -18.56
C VAL A 128 -7.37 21.91 -17.29
N SER A 129 -8.67 21.81 -17.01
CA SER A 129 -9.28 22.33 -15.78
C SER A 129 -8.65 21.68 -14.55
N GLY A 130 -8.61 20.35 -14.51
CA GLY A 130 -7.98 19.60 -13.44
C GLY A 130 -6.50 19.98 -13.26
N ALA A 131 -5.72 20.04 -14.35
CA ALA A 131 -4.31 20.42 -14.30
C ALA A 131 -4.11 21.85 -13.78
N SER A 132 -4.98 22.80 -14.14
CA SER A 132 -4.90 24.19 -13.70
C SER A 132 -5.33 24.40 -12.24
N MET A 133 -6.25 23.57 -11.74
CA MET A 133 -6.77 23.64 -10.38
C MET A 133 -5.96 22.80 -9.38
N THR A 134 -5.17 21.84 -9.85
CA THR A 134 -4.39 20.96 -8.98
C THR A 134 -3.13 21.66 -8.49
N HIS A 135 -3.18 22.19 -7.28
CA HIS A 135 -2.02 22.74 -6.58
C HIS A 135 -2.11 22.48 -5.08
N TYR A 136 -0.96 22.34 -4.45
CA TYR A 136 -0.91 22.22 -3.00
C TYR A 136 -1.25 23.56 -2.33
N SER A 137 -2.09 23.50 -1.31
CA SER A 137 -2.55 24.65 -0.53
C SER A 137 -3.05 24.20 0.84
N ALA A 138 -3.39 25.13 1.72
CA ALA A 138 -3.99 24.77 3.02
C ALA A 138 -5.30 23.97 2.90
N LYS A 139 -6.04 24.10 1.78
CA LYS A 139 -7.25 23.30 1.51
C LYS A 139 -6.95 21.95 0.86
N HIS A 140 -5.83 21.85 0.16
CA HIS A 140 -5.36 20.63 -0.51
C HIS A 140 -3.89 20.39 -0.13
N PRO A 141 -3.62 19.98 1.12
CA PRO A 141 -2.27 19.93 1.63
C PRO A 141 -1.44 18.83 0.95
N LYS A 142 -0.15 19.11 0.76
CA LYS A 142 0.84 18.18 0.23
C LYS A 142 1.07 17.04 1.23
N PRO A 143 0.82 15.77 0.85
CA PRO A 143 1.17 14.64 1.69
C PRO A 143 2.69 14.50 1.79
N SER A 144 3.23 14.42 3.01
CA SER A 144 4.63 14.11 3.27
C SER A 144 4.79 13.52 4.67
N ALA A 145 5.51 12.41 4.78
CA ALA A 145 5.91 11.78 6.02
C ALA A 145 7.40 12.03 6.29
N LEU A 146 7.73 12.25 7.55
CA LEU A 146 9.08 12.36 8.07
C LEU A 146 9.31 11.30 9.14
N LEU A 147 10.44 10.61 9.03
CA LEU A 147 10.86 9.54 9.93
C LEU A 147 12.14 9.97 10.62
N TYR A 148 12.17 9.87 11.95
CA TYR A 148 13.41 9.78 12.72
C TYR A 148 13.70 8.31 12.96
N THR A 149 14.88 7.83 12.58
CA THR A 149 15.29 6.45 12.89
C THR A 149 16.56 6.47 13.73
N LEU A 150 16.59 5.68 14.80
CA LEU A 150 17.77 5.49 15.64
C LEU A 150 18.09 4.00 15.76
N ASP A 151 19.31 3.64 15.41
CA ASP A 151 19.88 2.34 15.73
C ASP A 151 20.60 2.44 17.09
N ALA A 152 20.03 1.81 18.12
CA ALA A 152 20.54 1.90 19.47
C ALA A 152 21.82 1.07 19.70
N ASP A 153 22.15 0.15 18.80
CA ASP A 153 23.36 -0.67 18.88
C ASP A 153 24.60 0.15 18.44
N THR A 154 24.42 0.97 17.40
CA THR A 154 25.49 1.80 16.81
C THR A 154 25.45 3.26 17.23
N GLY A 155 24.32 3.74 17.75
CA GLY A 155 24.07 5.15 18.04
C GLY A 155 23.80 6.01 16.80
N LYS A 156 23.70 5.40 15.60
CA LYS A 156 23.45 6.13 14.35
C LYS A 156 21.99 6.55 14.23
N ALA A 157 21.75 7.83 13.96
CA ALA A 157 20.43 8.38 13.71
C ALA A 157 20.32 8.98 12.31
N VAL A 158 19.15 8.87 11.69
CA VAL A 158 18.86 9.37 10.34
C VAL A 158 17.50 10.05 10.30
N TRP A 159 17.43 11.19 9.63
CA TRP A 159 16.19 11.82 9.20
C TRP A 159 15.85 11.32 7.80
N ALA A 160 14.60 10.93 7.58
CA ALA A 160 14.15 10.43 6.29
C ALA A 160 12.78 10.97 5.89
N SER A 161 12.63 11.44 4.66
CA SER A 161 11.36 11.93 4.12
C SER A 161 10.96 11.16 2.87
N ASN A 162 9.68 10.83 2.76
CA ASN A 162 9.12 10.22 1.55
C ASN A 162 8.87 11.22 0.41
N ALA A 163 9.21 12.50 0.61
CA ALA A 163 9.01 13.53 -0.37
C ALA A 163 9.86 13.29 -1.64
N ALA A 164 9.34 13.69 -2.80
CA ALA A 164 10.10 13.65 -4.04
C ALA A 164 11.30 14.62 -4.01
N ARG A 165 11.12 15.79 -3.39
CA ARG A 165 12.12 16.84 -3.18
C ARG A 165 11.92 17.48 -1.80
N ALA A 166 13.02 17.91 -1.17
CA ALA A 166 12.97 18.68 0.06
C ALA A 166 12.30 20.04 -0.21
N ASP A 167 11.33 20.39 0.61
CA ASP A 167 10.69 21.71 0.69
C ASP A 167 11.21 22.48 1.91
N LYS A 168 10.74 23.72 2.10
CA LYS A 168 11.19 24.59 3.20
C LYS A 168 11.06 23.93 4.57
N TRP A 169 10.03 23.12 4.79
CA TRP A 169 9.79 22.47 6.08
C TRP A 169 10.65 21.21 6.23
N THR A 170 10.71 20.33 5.23
CA THR A 170 11.50 19.09 5.30
C THR A 170 13.01 19.35 5.24
N ALA A 171 13.46 20.42 4.59
CA ALA A 171 14.89 20.78 4.49
C ALA A 171 15.55 21.07 5.84
N GLN A 172 14.78 21.41 6.89
CA GLN A 172 15.34 21.55 8.24
C GLN A 172 15.85 20.20 8.81
N PHE A 173 15.37 19.07 8.28
CA PHE A 173 15.71 17.73 8.73
C PHE A 173 16.68 17.04 7.77
N VAL A 174 16.36 17.04 6.47
CA VAL A 174 17.14 16.32 5.45
C VAL A 174 18.16 17.21 4.73
N GLY A 175 18.26 18.48 5.11
CA GLY A 175 19.15 19.46 4.49
C GLY A 175 18.69 19.89 3.09
N SER A 176 19.52 20.72 2.44
CA SER A 176 19.30 21.21 1.07
C SER A 176 19.74 20.21 -0.01
N THR A 177 20.65 19.29 0.33
CA THR A 177 21.22 18.28 -0.58
C THR A 177 21.11 16.88 0.04
N PRO A 178 19.88 16.37 0.25
CA PRO A 178 19.67 15.04 0.81
C PRO A 178 20.17 13.95 -0.15
N THR A 179 20.61 12.83 0.40
CA THR A 179 20.84 11.61 -0.37
C THR A 179 19.53 10.84 -0.53
N ARG A 180 19.39 10.08 -1.62
CA ARG A 180 18.24 9.18 -1.80
C ARG A 180 18.72 7.76 -1.58
N ALA A 181 18.15 7.08 -0.59
CA ALA A 181 18.54 5.72 -0.22
C ALA A 181 17.38 4.98 0.46
N ARG A 182 17.54 3.67 0.66
CA ARG A 182 16.66 2.86 1.51
C ARG A 182 17.03 3.04 2.99
N LEU A 183 16.06 2.91 3.89
CA LEU A 183 16.30 2.84 5.33
C LEU A 183 16.59 1.40 5.75
N GLU A 184 17.86 1.01 5.65
CA GLU A 184 18.31 -0.33 6.02
C GLU A 184 18.05 -0.65 7.49
N GLY A 185 17.64 -1.91 7.78
CA GLY A 185 17.31 -2.36 9.13
C GLY A 185 16.00 -1.82 9.69
N VAL A 186 15.35 -0.85 9.03
CA VAL A 186 14.05 -0.26 9.44
C VAL A 186 12.93 -0.64 8.47
N ILE A 187 13.23 -0.56 7.17
CA ILE A 187 12.33 -0.98 6.11
C ILE A 187 12.75 -2.38 5.66
N PRO A 188 11.82 -3.36 5.67
CA PRO A 188 12.11 -4.73 5.26
C PRO A 188 12.75 -4.80 3.88
N ASP A 189 13.70 -5.73 3.69
CA ASP A 189 14.57 -5.71 2.50
C ASP A 189 13.86 -5.81 1.15
N TRP A 190 12.68 -6.42 1.16
CA TRP A 190 11.89 -6.68 -0.03
C TRP A 190 11.07 -5.46 -0.48
N ILE A 191 11.04 -4.41 0.34
CA ILE A 191 10.43 -3.12 0.01
C ILE A 191 11.54 -2.22 -0.55
N THR A 192 11.37 -1.79 -1.79
CA THR A 192 12.35 -0.98 -2.54
C THR A 192 12.14 0.53 -2.37
N TRP A 193 11.44 0.95 -1.31
CA TRP A 193 11.14 2.35 -1.09
C TRP A 193 12.40 3.12 -0.69
N GLU A 194 12.63 4.22 -1.41
CA GLU A 194 13.72 5.15 -1.11
C GLU A 194 13.18 6.44 -0.53
N PHE A 195 13.96 6.99 0.41
CA PHE A 195 13.67 8.21 1.13
C PHE A 195 14.77 9.23 0.84
N LEU A 196 14.41 10.51 0.90
CA LEU A 196 15.40 11.56 1.07
C LEU A 196 15.95 11.48 2.49
N GLN A 197 17.25 11.32 2.65
CA GLN A 197 17.88 11.05 3.92
C GLN A 197 19.01 12.03 4.23
N HIS A 198 19.24 12.25 5.52
CA HIS A 198 20.42 12.92 6.05
C HIS A 198 20.70 12.39 7.46
N ASP A 199 21.97 12.43 7.87
CA ASP A 199 22.34 12.11 9.26
C ASP A 199 21.61 13.03 10.23
N ALA A 200 21.11 12.46 11.32
CA ALA A 200 20.41 13.15 12.38
C ALA A 200 21.24 13.18 13.66
N PRO A 201 21.07 14.20 14.53
CA PRO A 201 21.64 14.16 15.86
C PRO A 201 21.06 12.99 16.65
N THR A 202 21.93 12.26 17.35
CA THR A 202 21.53 11.14 18.21
C THR A 202 20.85 11.66 19.47
N PHE A 203 19.56 11.40 19.59
CA PHE A 203 18.79 11.69 20.80
C PHE A 203 18.82 10.53 21.80
N PRO A 204 18.78 10.80 23.12
CA PRO A 204 18.80 9.78 24.17
C PRO A 204 17.43 9.11 24.33
N LEU A 205 16.97 8.42 23.28
CA LEU A 205 15.70 7.70 23.30
C LEU A 205 15.90 6.29 23.86
N PRO A 206 15.09 5.85 24.84
CA PRO A 206 15.21 4.51 25.36
C PRO A 206 14.79 3.49 24.28
N PRO A 207 15.62 2.48 23.99
CA PRO A 207 15.29 1.46 22.99
C PRO A 207 14.23 0.48 23.51
N PRO A 208 13.59 -0.29 22.61
CA PRO A 208 12.77 -1.43 23.03
C PRO A 208 13.61 -2.43 23.83
N THR A 209 12.94 -3.18 24.70
CA THR A 209 13.54 -4.23 25.54
C THR A 209 13.02 -5.59 25.13
N ALA A 210 13.85 -6.63 25.33
CA ALA A 210 13.47 -8.01 25.17
C ALA A 210 14.11 -8.83 26.30
N GLU A 211 13.28 -9.27 27.25
CA GLU A 211 13.70 -10.01 28.43
C GLU A 211 13.36 -11.49 28.27
N VAL A 212 14.28 -12.38 28.65
CA VAL A 212 14.08 -13.82 28.53
C VAL A 212 13.22 -14.32 29.68
N LEU A 213 12.07 -14.91 29.35
CA LEU A 213 11.20 -15.61 30.29
C LEU A 213 11.43 -17.12 30.26
N GLU A 214 11.81 -17.66 29.11
CA GLU A 214 12.16 -19.06 28.93
C GLU A 214 13.15 -19.20 27.78
N ASN A 215 14.16 -20.05 27.97
CA ASN A 215 15.11 -20.42 26.94
C ASN A 215 15.50 -21.89 27.15
N SER A 216 14.91 -22.76 26.34
CA SER A 216 15.11 -24.21 26.45
C SER A 216 15.41 -24.79 25.08
N THR A 217 16.24 -25.83 25.02
CA THR A 217 16.56 -26.55 23.79
C THR A 217 16.03 -27.98 23.93
N THR A 218 15.33 -28.47 22.91
CA THR A 218 14.81 -29.83 22.87
C THR A 218 15.05 -30.40 21.47
N GLY A 219 15.90 -31.42 21.40
CA GLY A 219 16.36 -31.97 20.12
C GLY A 219 17.04 -30.91 19.26
N ASP A 220 16.57 -30.74 18.03
CA ASP A 220 17.06 -29.76 17.06
C ASP A 220 16.20 -28.49 17.01
N SER A 221 15.63 -28.11 18.16
CA SER A 221 14.81 -26.90 18.27
C SER A 221 15.06 -26.17 19.57
N ARG A 222 14.96 -24.84 19.52
CA ARG A 222 15.09 -23.95 20.66
C ARG A 222 13.79 -23.19 20.89
N THR A 223 13.26 -23.27 22.10
CA THR A 223 12.11 -22.48 22.55
C THR A 223 12.62 -21.23 23.25
N LEU A 224 12.20 -20.07 22.73
CA LEU A 224 12.43 -18.77 23.33
C LEU A 224 11.10 -18.13 23.67
N ARG A 225 10.89 -17.82 24.94
CA ARG A 225 9.77 -17.02 25.42
C ARG A 225 10.32 -15.71 25.95
N LEU A 226 9.90 -14.61 25.35
CA LEU A 226 10.44 -13.29 25.58
C LEU A 226 9.32 -12.34 26.01
N HIS A 227 9.62 -11.48 26.97
CA HIS A 227 8.82 -10.30 27.24
C HIS A 227 9.41 -9.12 26.46
N ILE A 228 8.66 -8.59 25.49
CA ILE A 228 9.12 -7.50 24.63
C ILE A 228 8.28 -6.26 24.91
N ALA A 229 8.93 -5.15 25.28
CA ALA A 229 8.26 -3.91 25.65
C ALA A 229 8.90 -2.69 24.98
N SER A 230 8.13 -1.61 24.88
CA SER A 230 8.61 -0.29 24.45
C SER A 230 8.55 0.67 25.65
N PRO A 231 9.69 1.04 26.24
CA PRO A 231 9.72 2.09 27.28
C PRO A 231 9.13 3.43 26.81
N ARG A 232 9.11 3.65 25.49
CA ARG A 232 8.53 4.85 24.84
C ARG A 232 7.01 4.76 24.66
N ARG A 233 6.38 3.64 25.01
CA ARG A 233 4.95 3.35 24.75
C ARG A 233 4.59 3.54 23.28
N ALA A 234 5.45 3.04 22.40
CA ALA A 234 5.22 3.05 20.95
C ALA A 234 3.93 2.34 20.58
N ARG A 235 3.25 2.80 19.52
CA ARG A 235 1.97 2.21 19.07
C ARG A 235 2.16 0.88 18.36
N THR A 236 3.33 0.70 17.74
CA THR A 236 3.65 -0.49 16.95
C THR A 236 5.00 -1.04 17.34
N LEU A 237 5.07 -2.35 17.43
CA LEU A 237 6.29 -3.12 17.61
C LEU A 237 6.51 -3.98 16.36
N ALA A 238 7.73 -4.02 15.85
CA ALA A 238 8.15 -4.97 14.82
C ALA A 238 9.29 -5.83 15.34
N VAL A 239 9.23 -7.13 15.07
CA VAL A 239 10.27 -8.10 15.44
C VAL A 239 10.67 -8.89 14.19
N GLU A 240 11.96 -9.02 13.94
CA GLU A 240 12.50 -9.74 12.79
C GLU A 240 13.61 -10.71 13.22
N THR A 241 13.68 -11.87 12.54
CA THR A 241 14.70 -12.90 12.77
C THR A 241 15.42 -13.23 11.45
N PRO A 242 16.38 -12.41 10.99
CA PRO A 242 16.92 -12.54 9.63
C PRO A 242 17.80 -13.79 9.43
N GLU A 243 18.34 -14.35 10.50
CA GLU A 243 19.33 -15.44 10.49
C GLU A 243 18.77 -16.78 10.98
N ASN A 244 17.51 -16.81 11.42
CA ASN A 244 16.93 -17.94 12.13
C ASN A 244 15.62 -18.42 11.49
N GLU A 245 15.49 -19.72 11.31
CA GLU A 245 14.25 -20.34 10.83
C GLU A 245 13.27 -20.56 11.98
N ILE A 246 12.11 -19.89 11.89
CA ILE A 246 11.02 -20.04 12.85
C ILE A 246 10.15 -21.22 12.42
N LEU A 247 9.96 -22.18 13.33
CA LEU A 247 9.08 -23.34 13.16
C LEU A 247 7.64 -22.97 13.54
N ASP A 248 7.47 -22.33 14.69
CA ASP A 248 6.18 -21.85 15.20
C ASP A 248 6.36 -20.58 16.04
N SER A 249 5.29 -19.78 16.15
CA SER A 249 5.31 -18.53 16.92
C SER A 249 3.96 -18.19 17.54
N TRP A 250 3.99 -17.60 18.75
CA TRP A 250 2.82 -17.11 19.48
C TRP A 250 3.07 -15.69 19.96
N ALA A 251 2.03 -14.85 19.92
CA ALA A 251 2.00 -13.58 20.61
C ALA A 251 0.86 -13.60 21.64
N ASN A 252 1.16 -13.32 22.91
CA ASN A 252 0.21 -13.35 24.04
C ASN A 252 -0.63 -14.65 24.05
N GLY A 253 0.03 -15.80 23.90
CA GLY A 253 -0.61 -17.12 23.89
C GLY A 253 -1.38 -17.46 22.60
N LYS A 254 -1.53 -16.54 21.65
CA LYS A 254 -2.21 -16.81 20.37
C LYS A 254 -1.21 -17.27 19.31
N LEU A 255 -1.45 -18.46 18.75
CA LEU A 255 -0.67 -19.01 17.64
C LEU A 255 -0.83 -18.10 16.40
N LEU A 256 0.30 -17.68 15.80
CA LEU A 256 0.33 -16.77 14.66
C LEU A 256 0.19 -17.48 13.30
N GLY A 257 0.13 -18.80 13.31
CA GLY A 257 0.15 -19.66 12.12
C GLY A 257 1.56 -20.06 11.72
N ARG A 258 1.68 -21.01 10.79
CA ARG A 258 2.99 -21.44 10.28
C ARG A 258 3.58 -20.35 9.38
N PRO A 259 4.87 -20.02 9.49
CA PRO A 259 5.49 -19.03 8.61
C PRO A 259 5.31 -19.35 7.12
N SER A 260 5.20 -20.64 6.77
CA SER A 260 4.91 -21.12 5.41
C SER A 260 3.58 -20.60 4.83
N GLU A 261 2.61 -20.34 5.70
CA GLU A 261 1.24 -19.91 5.35
C GLU A 261 1.09 -18.39 5.34
N ALA A 262 2.13 -17.65 5.73
CA ALA A 262 2.08 -16.20 5.77
C ALA A 262 1.84 -15.63 4.36
N ARG A 263 0.94 -14.64 4.26
CA ARG A 263 0.60 -13.96 3.00
C ARG A 263 1.84 -13.40 2.26
N PHE A 264 2.87 -13.01 3.01
CA PHE A 264 4.14 -12.51 2.50
C PHE A 264 5.31 -13.41 2.92
N ASN A 265 5.09 -14.73 2.94
CA ASN A 265 6.13 -15.70 3.25
C ASN A 265 7.32 -15.55 2.28
N ARG A 266 8.52 -15.38 2.85
CA ARG A 266 9.78 -15.59 2.14
C ARG A 266 10.59 -16.60 2.93
N SER A 267 11.13 -17.59 2.23
CA SER A 267 11.97 -18.62 2.84
C SER A 267 13.07 -17.98 3.70
N GLY A 268 13.16 -18.41 4.96
CA GLY A 268 14.16 -17.94 5.92
C GLY A 268 13.93 -16.52 6.47
N LYS A 269 12.83 -15.82 6.14
CA LYS A 269 12.53 -14.49 6.69
C LYS A 269 11.22 -14.52 7.46
N TRP A 270 11.30 -14.42 8.79
CA TRP A 270 10.15 -14.24 9.67
C TRP A 270 10.12 -12.81 10.22
N ASN A 271 8.93 -12.22 10.22
CA ASN A 271 8.69 -10.93 10.83
C ASN A 271 7.31 -10.89 11.50
N LEU A 272 7.21 -10.19 12.61
CA LEU A 272 5.97 -9.85 13.29
C LEU A 272 5.82 -8.33 13.33
N VAL A 273 4.62 -7.84 13.01
CA VAL A 273 4.21 -6.46 13.30
C VAL A 273 3.02 -6.52 14.25
N TYR A 274 3.21 -6.04 15.47
CA TYR A 274 2.19 -5.95 16.50
C TYR A 274 1.66 -4.52 16.58
N ALA A 275 0.42 -4.31 16.17
CA ALA A 275 -0.25 -3.01 16.24
C ALA A 275 -0.97 -2.84 17.58
N ASN A 276 -1.07 -1.59 18.05
CA ASN A 276 -1.68 -1.24 19.33
C ASN A 276 -1.00 -1.95 20.51
N LEU A 277 0.33 -1.79 20.60
CA LEU A 277 1.15 -2.41 21.64
C LEU A 277 0.64 -2.02 23.04
N PRO A 278 0.39 -3.00 23.94
CA PRO A 278 0.06 -2.73 25.34
C PRO A 278 1.21 -2.00 26.06
N ALA A 279 0.89 -1.23 27.10
CA ALA A 279 1.90 -0.44 27.82
C ALA A 279 2.93 -1.32 28.55
N GLU A 280 2.49 -2.49 29.00
CA GLU A 280 3.29 -3.53 29.64
C GLU A 280 4.19 -4.28 28.64
N GLY A 281 3.86 -4.27 27.34
CA GLY A 281 4.54 -5.07 26.31
C GLY A 281 3.75 -6.31 25.90
N ILE A 282 4.44 -7.27 25.30
CA ILE A 282 3.87 -8.54 24.84
C ILE A 282 4.75 -9.72 25.25
N GLU A 283 4.13 -10.89 25.40
CA GLU A 283 4.86 -12.15 25.40
C GLU A 283 4.99 -12.67 23.97
N LEU A 284 6.22 -12.83 23.49
CA LEU A 284 6.54 -13.48 22.23
C LEU A 284 7.16 -14.85 22.51
N LYS A 285 6.54 -15.92 22.01
CA LYS A 285 7.11 -17.26 22.02
C LYS A 285 7.51 -17.67 20.60
N LEU A 286 8.73 -18.16 20.45
CA LEU A 286 9.29 -18.67 19.20
C LEU A 286 9.79 -20.09 19.41
N ILE A 287 9.47 -21.00 18.49
CA ILE A 287 10.22 -22.24 18.29
C ILE A 287 11.12 -22.01 17.09
N VAL A 288 12.43 -22.11 17.30
CA VAL A 288 13.47 -21.86 16.31
C VAL A 288 14.14 -23.17 15.95
N ARG A 289 14.44 -23.40 14.67
CA ARG A 289 15.24 -24.56 14.25
C ARG A 289 16.69 -24.40 14.69
N GLY A 290 17.27 -25.48 15.20
CA GLY A 290 18.63 -25.52 15.71
C GLY A 290 18.77 -25.05 17.17
N SER A 291 19.96 -25.24 17.71
CA SER A 291 20.34 -24.89 19.09
C SER A 291 21.28 -23.67 19.18
N GLY A 292 21.59 -23.04 18.04
CA GLY A 292 22.49 -21.90 17.97
C GLY A 292 21.92 -20.58 18.51
N PRO A 293 22.72 -19.50 18.45
CA PRO A 293 22.27 -18.17 18.85
C PRO A 293 21.06 -17.70 18.04
N VAL A 294 20.12 -17.04 18.71
CA VAL A 294 18.93 -16.46 18.07
C VAL A 294 19.05 -14.95 18.06
N ARG A 295 19.16 -14.38 16.85
CA ARG A 295 19.27 -12.94 16.65
C ARG A 295 17.90 -12.34 16.37
N LEU A 296 17.47 -11.41 17.23
CA LEU A 296 16.27 -10.62 17.03
C LEU A 296 16.62 -9.17 16.74
N HIS A 297 15.95 -8.58 15.76
CA HIS A 297 15.84 -7.14 15.64
C HIS A 297 14.48 -6.72 16.13
N VAL A 298 14.46 -5.83 17.12
CA VAL A 298 13.22 -5.27 17.68
C VAL A 298 13.18 -3.80 17.36
N LEU A 299 12.07 -3.35 16.78
CA LEU A 299 11.81 -1.97 16.44
C LEU A 299 10.52 -1.52 17.10
N ASP A 300 10.54 -0.36 17.73
CA ASP A 300 9.33 0.29 18.20
C ASP A 300 9.06 1.59 17.43
N ARG A 301 7.79 1.86 17.12
CA ARG A 301 7.37 3.00 16.30
C ARG A 301 6.36 3.86 17.05
N SER A 302 6.79 5.06 17.42
CA SER A 302 5.93 6.08 18.00
C SER A 302 5.42 7.02 16.92
N ILE A 303 4.16 7.45 17.03
CA ILE A 303 3.61 8.50 16.17
C ILE A 303 4.25 9.84 16.57
N GLY A 304 4.60 10.63 15.57
CA GLY A 304 5.22 11.93 15.73
C GLY A 304 6.75 11.89 15.74
N LEU A 305 7.33 13.08 15.74
CA LEU A 305 8.77 13.31 15.88
C LEU A 305 9.19 13.21 17.35
N PRO A 306 10.48 12.94 17.66
CA PRO A 306 10.92 12.80 19.04
C PRO A 306 10.77 14.12 19.80
N GLU A 307 10.11 14.07 20.96
CA GLU A 307 10.00 15.20 21.89
C GLU A 307 11.26 15.28 22.76
N ILE A 308 12.17 16.21 22.45
CA ILE A 308 13.45 16.35 23.14
C ILE A 308 13.52 17.71 23.85
N SER A 309 13.88 17.70 25.13
CA SER A 309 14.04 18.93 25.91
C SER A 309 15.06 19.87 25.27
N GLY A 310 14.68 21.13 25.07
CA GLY A 310 15.53 22.15 24.44
C GLY A 310 15.60 22.11 22.91
N VAL A 311 15.04 21.09 22.26
CA VAL A 311 14.96 21.01 20.80
C VAL A 311 13.54 21.39 20.36
N LYS A 312 13.44 22.37 19.46
CA LYS A 312 12.16 22.74 18.83
C LYS A 312 12.31 22.68 17.33
N PHE A 313 11.45 21.89 16.69
CA PHE A 313 11.32 21.87 15.24
C PHE A 313 10.34 22.94 14.79
N ALA A 314 10.53 23.47 13.59
CA ALA A 314 9.54 24.35 12.99
C ALA A 314 8.24 23.57 12.74
N ALA A 315 7.11 24.17 13.08
CA ALA A 315 5.80 23.57 12.86
C ALA A 315 5.58 23.25 11.37
N ARG A 316 4.88 22.14 11.12
CA ARG A 316 4.46 21.79 9.76
C ARG A 316 3.55 22.91 9.21
N PRO A 317 3.84 23.43 8.01
CA PRO A 317 3.01 24.47 7.43
C PRO A 317 1.62 23.91 7.05
N PRO A 318 0.57 24.75 6.99
CA PRO A 318 -0.79 24.31 6.77
C PRO A 318 -1.05 23.70 5.39
N ASP A 319 -0.16 23.97 4.42
CA ASP A 319 -0.18 23.39 3.07
C ASP A 319 0.52 22.02 2.99
N SER A 320 0.90 21.43 4.13
CA SER A 320 1.46 20.08 4.22
C SER A 320 0.74 19.26 5.27
N MET A 321 0.58 17.96 5.00
CA MET A 321 -0.01 17.01 5.95
C MET A 321 0.81 15.72 6.04
N PRO A 322 0.79 15.02 7.19
CA PRO A 322 1.36 13.69 7.30
C PRO A 322 0.72 12.71 6.31
N GLN A 323 1.49 11.76 5.78
CA GLN A 323 1.02 10.75 4.83
C GLN A 323 1.07 9.35 5.44
N HIS A 324 0.06 8.52 5.19
CA HIS A 324 -0.04 7.13 5.66
C HIS A 324 0.12 6.99 7.19
N GLY A 325 1.23 6.38 7.67
CA GLY A 325 1.53 6.23 9.10
C GLY A 325 1.78 7.55 9.83
N GLY A 326 1.96 8.63 9.06
CA GLY A 326 2.26 9.96 9.57
C GLY A 326 3.76 10.17 9.74
N ASP A 327 4.11 11.14 10.58
CA ASP A 327 5.49 11.26 11.05
C ASP A 327 5.75 10.20 12.11
N GLU A 328 6.94 9.59 12.11
CA GLU A 328 7.26 8.50 13.04
C GLU A 328 8.65 8.66 13.66
N THR A 329 8.75 8.18 14.90
CA THR A 329 10.03 8.00 15.60
C THR A 329 10.26 6.52 15.82
N ILE A 330 11.25 5.97 15.12
CA ILE A 330 11.58 4.55 15.09
C ILE A 330 12.89 4.33 15.84
N VAL A 331 12.88 3.46 16.85
CA VAL A 331 14.11 3.04 17.55
C VAL A 331 14.25 1.53 17.38
N ARG A 332 15.43 1.11 16.95
CA ARG A 332 15.80 -0.28 16.73
C ARG A 332 16.84 -0.72 17.75
N ARG A 333 16.73 -1.96 18.23
CA ARG A 333 17.78 -2.63 18.99
C ARG A 333 17.87 -4.10 18.60
N SER A 334 19.09 -4.62 18.57
CA SER A 334 19.35 -6.03 18.31
C SER A 334 19.60 -6.80 19.59
N PHE A 335 19.11 -8.02 19.66
CA PHE A 335 19.31 -8.95 20.77
C PHE A 335 19.87 -10.26 20.23
N VAL A 336 20.73 -10.91 21.01
CA VAL A 336 21.23 -12.25 20.74
C VAL A 336 21.00 -13.08 21.98
N PHE A 337 20.27 -14.19 21.83
CA PHE A 337 19.96 -15.12 22.91
C PHE A 337 20.60 -16.48 22.67
#